data_AF-A0A2V9CV77-F1
#
_entry.id   AF-A0A2V9CV77-F1
#
_cell.length_a   1.000
_cell.length_b   1.000
_cell.length_c   1.000
_cell.angle_alpha   90.00
_cell.angle_beta   90.00
_cell.angle_gamma   90.00
#
_symmetry.space_group_name_H-M   'P 1'
#
loop_
_entity.id
_entity.type
_entity.pdbx_description
1 polymer ?
#
loop_
_entity_poly.entity_id
_entity_poly.type
_entity_poly.pdbx_seq_one_letter_code
_entity_poly.pdbx_strand_id
1 'polypeptide(L)'
;HTVVGAGICSPLKSFRSILPIIRHHHEKMDGSGYPDGLKGDAIPLTARILQTVDIYDALTTDRPYRKALAPERAFALMREEVKKSWWDGALVDELEAMVQTSMLIN
;
A
#
# COMPACT_ATOMS: atom_id res chain seq x y z
N HIS A 1 -5.89 -13.30 -1.60
CA HIS A 1 -6.39 -13.57 -0.22
C HIS A 1 -7.44 -12.59 0.27
N THR A 2 -7.49 -11.37 -0.26
CA THR A 2 -8.40 -10.27 0.15
C THR A 2 -9.84 -10.70 0.44
N VAL A 3 -10.50 -11.42 -0.47
CA VAL A 3 -11.90 -11.87 -0.33
C VAL A 3 -12.06 -12.82 0.86
N VAL A 4 -11.19 -13.81 0.99
CA VAL A 4 -11.22 -14.79 2.08
C VAL A 4 -10.93 -14.11 3.41
N GLY A 5 -9.93 -13.23 3.48
CA GLY A 5 -9.60 -12.47 4.69
C GLY A 5 -10.76 -11.59 5.15
N ALA A 6 -11.39 -10.86 4.22
CA ALA A 6 -12.58 -10.07 4.53
C ALA A 6 -13.74 -10.97 5.00
N GLY A 7 -13.92 -12.15 4.40
CA GLY A 7 -14.92 -13.14 4.83
C GLY A 7 -14.69 -13.63 6.26
N ILE A 8 -13.45 -14.01 6.61
CA ILE A 8 -13.06 -14.45 7.96
C ILE A 8 -13.35 -13.35 8.99
N CYS A 9 -13.02 -12.09 8.67
CA CYS A 9 -13.20 -10.97 9.59
C CYS A 9 -14.64 -10.43 9.64
N SER A 10 -15.48 -10.71 8.64
CA SER A 10 -16.82 -10.13 8.50
C SER A 10 -17.75 -10.32 9.71
N PRO A 11 -17.72 -11.43 10.48
CA PRO A 11 -18.59 -11.59 11.65
C PRO A 11 -18.16 -10.73 12.84
N LEU A 12 -16.92 -10.23 12.86
CA LEU A 12 -16.38 -9.44 13.95
C LEU A 12 -16.91 -8.00 13.86
N LYS A 13 -17.88 -7.65 14.72
CA LYS A 13 -18.49 -6.31 14.73
C LYS A 13 -17.45 -5.18 14.89
N SER A 14 -16.40 -5.40 15.67
CA SER A 14 -15.29 -4.46 15.86
C SER A 14 -14.47 -4.20 14.60
N PHE A 15 -14.56 -5.08 13.59
CA PHE A 15 -13.74 -4.98 12.38
C PHE A 15 -14.47 -4.31 11.22
N ARG A 16 -15.73 -3.89 11.40
CA ARG A 16 -16.55 -3.31 10.32
C ARG A 16 -15.86 -2.17 9.57
N SER A 17 -15.16 -1.29 10.27
CA SER A 17 -14.43 -0.16 9.66
C SER A 17 -13.18 -0.58 8.89
N ILE A 18 -12.60 -1.75 9.17
CA ILE A 18 -11.37 -2.24 8.52
C ILE A 18 -11.65 -3.26 7.41
N LEU A 19 -12.87 -3.79 7.30
CA LEU A 19 -13.23 -4.72 6.22
C LEU A 19 -12.89 -4.17 4.81
N PRO A 20 -13.14 -2.88 4.49
CA PRO A 20 -12.73 -2.33 3.20
C PRO A 20 -11.22 -2.36 2.98
N ILE A 21 -10.42 -2.15 4.05
CA ILE A 21 -8.96 -2.22 3.98
C ILE A 21 -8.53 -3.64 3.63
N ILE A 22 -9.06 -4.64 4.34
CA ILE A 22 -8.75 -6.06 4.12
C ILE A 22 -9.14 -6.49 2.70
N ARG A 23 -10.29 -6.03 2.20
CA ARG A 23 -10.77 -6.39 0.87
C ARG A 23 -9.99 -5.71 -0.26
N HIS A 24 -9.61 -4.44 -0.10
CA HIS A 24 -9.18 -3.62 -1.23
C HIS A 24 -7.68 -3.25 -1.23
N HIS A 25 -6.87 -3.71 -0.27
CA HIS A 25 -5.43 -3.36 -0.23
C HIS A 25 -4.59 -3.90 -1.42
N HIS A 26 -5.16 -4.70 -2.32
CA HIS A 26 -4.53 -5.13 -3.59
C HIS A 26 -5.12 -4.46 -4.84
N GLU A 27 -6.02 -3.48 -4.69
CA GLU A 27 -6.51 -2.67 -5.80
C GLU A 27 -5.43 -1.73 -6.31
N LYS A 28 -5.42 -1.42 -7.59
CA LYS A 28 -4.47 -0.45 -8.18
C LYS A 28 -5.24 0.73 -8.71
N MET A 29 -4.67 1.93 -8.66
CA MET A 29 -5.32 3.18 -9.09
C MET A 29 -5.83 3.12 -10.55
N ASP A 30 -5.17 2.36 -11.44
CA ASP A 30 -5.56 2.13 -12.83
C ASP A 30 -6.68 1.08 -13.03
N GLY A 31 -7.03 0.35 -11.97
CA GLY A 31 -8.01 -0.74 -11.95
C GLY A 31 -7.49 -2.08 -12.45
N SER A 32 -6.17 -2.24 -12.62
CA SER A 32 -5.55 -3.54 -12.92
C SER A 32 -5.35 -4.42 -11.68
N GLY A 33 -5.68 -3.88 -10.50
CA GLY A 33 -5.66 -4.59 -9.22
C GLY A 33 -6.87 -5.50 -9.02
N TYR A 34 -6.99 -6.03 -7.81
CA TYR A 34 -8.02 -7.00 -7.45
C TYR A 34 -8.45 -6.78 -5.98
N PRO A 35 -9.63 -7.27 -5.54
CA PRO A 35 -10.52 -8.22 -6.22
C PRO A 35 -11.62 -7.61 -7.10
N ASP A 36 -11.90 -6.32 -6.97
CA ASP A 36 -13.09 -5.68 -7.55
C ASP A 36 -12.76 -4.73 -8.72
N GLY A 37 -11.47 -4.46 -8.98
CA GLY A 37 -11.03 -3.63 -10.10
C GLY A 37 -11.38 -2.15 -9.92
N LEU A 38 -11.31 -1.68 -8.67
CA LEU A 38 -11.61 -0.30 -8.31
C LEU A 38 -10.56 0.65 -8.91
N LYS A 39 -10.99 1.88 -9.24
CA LYS A 39 -10.14 2.88 -9.87
C LYS A 39 -10.12 4.18 -9.09
N GLY A 40 -8.96 4.81 -9.02
CA GLY A 40 -8.78 6.12 -8.39
C GLY A 40 -9.41 6.18 -7.00
N ASP A 41 -10.24 7.20 -6.78
CA ASP A 41 -10.91 7.44 -5.50
C ASP A 41 -12.02 6.46 -5.14
N ALA A 42 -12.38 5.53 -6.03
CA ALA A 42 -13.22 4.40 -5.65
C ALA A 42 -12.50 3.46 -4.66
N ILE A 43 -11.16 3.46 -4.65
CA ILE A 43 -10.37 2.72 -3.66
C ILE A 43 -10.42 3.50 -2.34
N PRO A 44 -10.87 2.88 -1.23
CA PRO A 44 -10.89 3.54 0.07
C PRO A 44 -9.52 4.13 0.42
N LEU A 45 -9.49 5.37 0.89
CA LEU A 45 -8.25 6.05 1.27
C LEU A 45 -7.39 5.20 2.23
N THR A 46 -8.02 4.56 3.22
CA THR A 46 -7.32 3.70 4.18
C THR A 46 -6.69 2.45 3.53
N ALA A 47 -7.26 1.93 2.45
CA ALA A 47 -6.67 0.85 1.68
C ALA A 47 -5.46 1.33 0.86
N ARG A 48 -5.54 2.53 0.26
CA ARG A 48 -4.41 3.18 -0.43
C ARG A 48 -3.25 3.49 0.52
N ILE A 49 -3.55 3.99 1.73
CA ILE A 49 -2.56 4.21 2.79
C ILE A 49 -1.88 2.88 3.16
N LEU A 50 -2.66 1.84 3.49
CA LEU A 50 -2.10 0.53 3.85
C LEU A 50 -1.22 -0.04 2.72
N GLN A 51 -1.70 0.03 1.48
CA GLN A 51 -0.94 -0.44 0.32
C GLN A 51 0.39 0.28 0.17
N THR A 52 0.40 1.60 0.33
CA THR A 52 1.62 2.42 0.21
C THR A 52 2.67 1.97 1.24
N VAL A 53 2.27 1.78 2.50
CA VAL A 53 3.19 1.30 3.54
C VAL A 53 3.59 -0.17 3.38
N ASP A 54 2.68 -1.03 2.91
CA ASP A 54 2.95 -2.46 2.67
C ASP A 54 3.99 -2.64 1.54
N ILE A 55 3.89 -1.85 0.48
CA ILE A 55 4.87 -1.84 -0.62
C ILE A 55 6.23 -1.36 -0.11
N TYR A 56 6.26 -0.24 0.63
CA TYR A 56 7.50 0.29 1.17
C TYR A 56 8.20 -0.74 2.08
N ASP A 57 7.49 -1.28 3.07
CA ASP A 57 8.03 -2.33 3.96
C ASP A 57 8.50 -3.55 3.17
N ALA A 58 7.69 -4.00 2.21
CA ALA A 58 8.06 -5.11 1.36
C ALA A 58 9.33 -4.86 0.55
N LEU A 59 9.65 -3.61 0.18
CA LEU A 59 10.87 -3.21 -0.53
C LEU A 59 12.09 -3.08 0.41
N THR A 60 11.89 -2.53 1.61
CA THR A 60 12.97 -2.19 2.56
C THR A 60 13.27 -3.25 3.61
N THR A 61 12.55 -4.38 3.58
CA THR A 61 12.79 -5.50 4.51
C THR A 61 13.47 -6.67 3.78
N ASP A 62 14.44 -7.30 4.47
CA ASP A 62 15.14 -8.50 3.98
C ASP A 62 14.14 -9.65 3.83
N ARG A 63 14.17 -10.32 2.67
CA ARG A 63 13.38 -11.53 2.39
C ARG A 63 14.31 -12.68 2.00
N PRO A 64 13.92 -13.95 2.19
CA PRO A 64 14.79 -15.10 1.89
C PRO A 64 15.41 -15.09 0.48
N TYR A 65 14.72 -14.49 -0.49
CA TYR A 65 15.11 -14.43 -1.90
C TYR A 65 15.61 -13.04 -2.37
N ARG A 66 15.57 -12.00 -1.52
CA ARG A 66 15.96 -10.64 -1.91
C ARG A 66 16.39 -9.82 -0.70
N LYS A 67 17.52 -9.13 -0.82
CA LYS A 67 17.93 -8.13 0.17
C LYS A 67 17.01 -6.90 0.17
N ALA A 68 16.92 -6.25 1.33
CA ALA A 68 16.29 -4.96 1.50
C ALA A 68 16.90 -3.94 0.55
N LEU A 69 16.06 -3.09 -0.04
CA LEU A 69 16.50 -1.91 -0.77
C LEU A 69 16.79 -0.78 0.21
N ALA A 70 17.75 0.06 -0.14
CA ALA A 70 17.91 1.35 0.52
C ALA A 70 16.64 2.22 0.31
N PRO A 71 16.25 3.05 1.28
CA PRO A 71 15.05 3.88 1.21
C PRO A 71 14.93 4.70 -0.08
N GLU A 72 16.03 5.31 -0.54
CA GLU A 72 16.06 6.12 -1.76
C GLU A 72 15.74 5.27 -2.99
N ARG A 73 16.24 4.02 -3.01
CA ARG A 73 15.97 3.09 -4.11
C ARG A 73 14.54 2.57 -4.06
N ALA A 74 13.98 2.37 -2.88
CA ALA A 74 12.58 1.98 -2.71
C ALA A 74 11.63 3.07 -3.24
N PHE A 75 11.83 4.33 -2.82
CA PHE A 75 11.02 5.45 -3.32
C PHE A 75 11.19 5.69 -4.82
N ALA A 76 12.40 5.56 -5.36
CA ALA A 76 12.62 5.63 -6.81
C ALA A 76 11.79 4.58 -7.57
N LEU A 77 11.72 3.34 -7.07
CA LEU A 77 10.89 2.29 -7.66
C LEU A 77 9.41 2.62 -7.53
N MET A 78 8.94 3.03 -6.35
CA MET A 78 7.55 3.40 -6.13
C MET A 78 7.11 4.55 -7.05
N ARG A 79 7.98 5.55 -7.30
CA ARG A 79 7.71 6.65 -8.24
C ARG A 79 7.57 6.18 -9.69
N GLU A 80 8.33 5.16 -10.12
CA GLU A 80 8.13 4.54 -11.43
C GLU A 80 6.77 3.82 -11.53
N GLU A 81 6.28 3.26 -10.43
CA GLU A 81 4.96 2.62 -10.38
C GLU A 81 3.81 3.64 -10.28
N VAL A 82 4.03 4.79 -9.63
CA VAL A 82 3.10 5.94 -9.68
C VAL A 82 2.92 6.45 -11.11
N LYS A 83 3.99 6.52 -11.92
CA LYS A 83 3.89 6.88 -13.36
C LYS A 83 3.01 5.91 -14.16
N LYS A 84 2.90 4.65 -13.71
CA LYS A 84 2.00 3.64 -14.29
C LYS A 84 0.57 3.74 -13.75
N SER A 85 0.27 4.74 -12.91
CA SER A 85 -1.00 4.87 -12.20
C SER A 85 -1.33 3.64 -11.35
N TRP A 86 -0.33 3.01 -10.74
CA TRP A 86 -0.59 1.89 -9.83
C TRP A 86 -0.93 2.40 -8.43
N TRP A 87 -0.17 3.38 -7.94
CA TRP A 87 -0.24 3.87 -6.56
C TRP A 87 -0.65 5.33 -6.49
N ASP A 88 -1.16 5.74 -5.33
CA ASP A 88 -1.49 7.13 -5.05
C ASP A 88 -0.21 7.94 -4.82
N GLY A 89 0.13 8.82 -5.77
CA GLY A 89 1.35 9.61 -5.72
C GLY A 89 1.44 10.54 -4.49
N ALA A 90 0.31 11.09 -4.04
CA ALA A 90 0.31 11.98 -2.88
C ALA A 90 0.65 11.22 -1.58
N LEU A 91 0.21 9.97 -1.46
CA LEU A 91 0.55 9.14 -0.31
C LEU A 91 2.00 8.66 -0.35
N VAL A 92 2.54 8.39 -1.54
CA VAL A 92 3.98 8.07 -1.69
C VAL A 92 4.84 9.27 -1.30
N ASP A 93 4.47 10.48 -1.74
CA ASP A 93 5.17 11.72 -1.38
C ASP A 93 5.14 11.98 0.13
N GLU A 94 3.98 11.81 0.78
CA GLU A 94 3.84 11.98 2.22
C GLU A 94 4.69 10.98 3.00
N LEU A 95 4.66 9.69 2.61
CA LEU A 95 5.48 8.67 3.25
C LEU A 95 6.99 8.97 3.11
N GLU A 96 7.43 9.41 1.92
CA GLU A 96 8.83 9.79 1.70
C GLU A 96 9.25 10.94 2.60
N ALA A 97 8.43 11.98 2.71
CA ALA A 97 8.69 13.11 3.60
C ALA A 97 8.79 12.69 5.08
N MET A 98 7.90 11.81 5.53
CA MET A 98 7.93 11.27 6.90
C MET A 98 9.21 10.46 7.18
N VAL A 99 9.60 9.59 6.24
CA VAL A 99 10.80 8.75 6.37
C VAL A 99 12.07 9.59 6.39
N GLN A 100 12.20 10.57 5.48
CA GLN A 100 13.36 11.46 5.44
C GLN A 100 13.48 12.30 6.71
N THR A 101 12.36 12.82 7.23
CA THR A 101 12.34 13.56 8.48
C THR A 101 12.82 12.71 9.65
N SER A 102 12.42 11.44 9.71
CA SER A 102 12.86 10.51 10.76
C SER A 102 14.37 10.21 10.70
N MET A 103 14.99 10.26 9.52
CA MET A 103 16.44 10.05 9.37
C MET A 103 17.27 11.27 9.76
N LEU A 104 16.70 12.48 9.67
CA LEU A 104 17.39 13.71 10.06
C LEU A 104 17.43 13.93 11.59
N ILE A 105 16.57 13.23 12.33
CA ILE A 105 16.44 13.37 13.80
C ILE A 105 17.24 12.30 14.56
N ASN A 106 17.76 11.28 13.88
CA ASN A 106 18.63 10.24 14.43
C ASN A 106 20.10 10.47 14.04
#